data_AF-A0A7W8FRL5-F1
#
_entry.id   AF-A0A7W8FRL5-F1
#
_cell.length_a   1.000
_cell.length_b   1.000
_cell.length_c   1.000
_cell.angle_alpha   90.00
_cell.angle_beta   90.00
_cell.angle_gamma   90.00
#
_symmetry.space_group_name_H-M   'P 1'
#
loop_
_entity.id
_entity.type
_entity.pdbx_description
1 polymer ?
#
loop_
_entity_poly.entity_id
_entity_poly.type
_entity_poly.pdbx_seq_one_letter_code
_entity_poly.pdbx_strand_id
1 'polypeptide(L)' 'MIVGRNPRNPVIGDTVLLRAGNTRGVGTIVDTNEVRYKVYWRNGRGMLSWHARGELTVPRLDYDSARGSHD' A
#
# COMPACT_ATOMS: atom_id res chain seq x y z
N MET A 1 22.97 -6.93 -4.12
CA MET A 1 22.87 -5.73 -3.26
C MET A 1 21.46 -5.17 -3.44
N ILE A 2 20.57 -5.33 -2.47
CA ILE A 2 19.23 -4.71 -2.54
C ILE A 2 19.44 -3.22 -2.34
N VAL A 3 19.34 -2.43 -3.42
CA VAL A 3 19.41 -0.98 -3.34
C VAL A 3 18.21 -0.54 -2.52
N GLY A 4 18.44 -0.17 -1.26
CA GLY A 4 17.44 0.33 -0.33
C GLY A 4 16.87 1.67 -0.80
N ARG A 5 15.98 1.63 -1.79
CA ARG A 5 15.22 2.81 -2.20
C ARG A 5 14.15 3.05 -1.15
N ASN A 6 14.29 4.16 -0.44
CA ASN A 6 13.38 4.67 0.59
C ASN A 6 11.92 4.36 0.24
N PRO A 7 11.09 3.84 1.16
CA PRO A 7 9.69 3.56 0.86
C PRO A 7 9.01 4.85 0.39
N ARG A 8 8.59 4.88 -0.89
CA ARG A 8 7.90 6.02 -1.51
C ARG A 8 6.67 6.38 -0.67
N ASN A 9 6.39 7.68 -0.52
CA ASN A 9 5.10 8.11 0.04
C ASN A 9 3.96 7.48 -0.76
N PRO A 10 2.93 6.93 -0.08
CA PRO A 10 1.82 6.33 -0.77
C PRO A 10 1.11 7.41 -1.60
N VAL A 11 0.55 7.04 -2.74
CA VAL A 11 -0.29 7.95 -3.52
C VAL A 11 -1.70 7.38 -3.72
N ILE A 12 -2.62 8.20 -4.22
CA ILE A 12 -3.95 7.72 -4.62
C ILE A 12 -3.79 6.60 -5.64
N GLY A 13 -4.51 5.49 -5.43
CA GLY A 13 -4.41 4.26 -6.22
C GLY A 13 -3.42 3.23 -5.66
N ASP A 14 -2.53 3.59 -4.73
CA ASP A 14 -1.66 2.60 -4.08
C ASP A 14 -2.50 1.59 -3.30
N THR A 15 -2.07 0.34 -3.40
CA THR A 15 -2.57 -0.72 -2.53
C THR A 15 -1.78 -0.69 -1.23
N VAL A 16 -2.49 -0.71 -0.10
CA VAL A 16 -1.90 -0.62 1.24
C VAL A 16 -2.44 -1.69 2.16
N LEU A 17 -1.62 -2.05 3.13
CA LEU A 17 -1.95 -2.94 4.24
C LEU A 17 -1.90 -2.12 5.54
N LEU A 18 -2.75 -2.49 6.50
CA LEU A 18 -2.67 -1.90 7.83
C LEU A 18 -1.45 -2.48 8.58
N ARG A 19 -0.64 -1.62 9.19
CA ARG A 19 0.58 -2.00 9.91
C ARG A 19 0.31 -2.54 11.30
N ALA A 20 -0.72 -2.03 11.99
CA ALA A 20 -1.20 -2.64 13.22
C ALA A 20 -1.63 -4.06 12.85
N GLY A 21 -1.10 -5.08 13.54
CA GLY A 21 -1.26 -6.52 13.26
C GLY A 21 -2.70 -7.07 13.31
N ASN A 22 -3.67 -6.20 13.11
CA ASN A 22 -5.08 -6.49 12.99
C ASN A 22 -5.40 -6.81 11.53
N THR A 23 -6.13 -7.90 11.36
CA THR A 23 -6.58 -8.61 10.15
C THR A 23 -7.48 -7.80 9.20
N ARG A 24 -7.29 -6.47 9.10
CA ARG A 24 -8.18 -5.55 8.37
C ARG A 24 -8.01 -5.57 6.83
N GLY A 25 -7.11 -6.39 6.33
CA GLY A 25 -7.06 -6.76 4.90
C GLY A 25 -6.39 -5.71 4.00
N VAL A 26 -6.59 -5.89 2.70
CA VAL A 26 -6.02 -5.06 1.63
C VAL A 26 -6.90 -3.84 1.40
N GLY A 27 -6.29 -2.65 1.38
CA GLY A 27 -6.97 -1.39 1.09
C GLY A 27 -6.37 -0.68 -0.12
N THR A 28 -7.14 0.23 -0.72
CA THR A 28 -6.65 1.13 -1.77
C THR A 28 -6.81 2.56 -1.30
N ILE A 29 -5.77 3.38 -1.49
CA ILE A 29 -5.86 4.81 -1.19
C ILE A 29 -6.76 5.47 -2.24
N VAL A 30 -7.81 6.12 -1.78
CA VAL A 30 -8.77 6.82 -2.64
C VAL A 30 -8.66 8.34 -2.53
N ASP A 31 -8.08 8.84 -1.43
CA ASP A 31 -7.89 10.27 -1.21
C ASP A 31 -6.74 10.53 -0.24
N THR A 32 -6.14 11.71 -0.30
CA THR A 32 -5.01 12.11 0.54
C THR A 32 -5.12 13.57 0.96
N ASN A 33 -4.84 13.85 2.22
CA ASN A 33 -4.60 15.21 2.69
C ASN A 33 -3.15 15.34 3.19
N GLU A 34 -2.79 16.50 3.73
CA GLU A 34 -1.42 16.82 4.14
C GLU A 34 -0.84 15.86 5.20
N VAL A 35 -1.69 15.12 5.94
CA VAL A 35 -1.27 14.35 7.11
C VAL A 35 -1.76 12.89 7.10
N ARG A 36 -2.82 12.59 6.33
CA ARG A 36 -3.54 11.31 6.35
C ARG A 36 -3.96 10.86 4.96
N TYR A 37 -4.22 9.56 4.86
CA TYR A 37 -4.64 8.87 3.65
C TYR A 37 -6.01 8.25 3.90
N LYS A 38 -6.97 8.48 3.00
CA LYS A 38 -8.27 7.82 3.01
C LYS A 38 -8.14 6.50 2.27
N VAL A 39 -8.41 5.42 2.98
CA VAL A 39 -8.27 4.06 2.45
C VAL A 39 -9.65 3.41 2.34
N TYR A 40 -9.92 2.84 1.17
CA TYR A 40 -11.04 1.93 0.94
C TYR A 40 -10.59 0.50 1.19
N TRP A 41 -11.12 -0.13 2.23
CA TRP A 41 -10.78 -1.48 2.65
C TRP A 41 -11.63 -2.53 1.94
N ARG A 42 -10.98 -3.51 1.33
CA ARG A 42 -11.62 -4.68 0.71
C ARG A 42 -11.91 -5.77 1.74
N ASN A 43 -12.55 -5.41 2.86
CA ASN A 43 -12.90 -6.31 3.96
C ASN A 43 -14.33 -6.88 3.83
N GLY A 44 -14.86 -6.99 2.61
CA GLY A 44 -16.21 -7.53 2.32
C GLY A 44 -17.37 -6.55 2.56
N ARG A 45 -17.20 -5.49 3.34
CA ARG A 45 -18.22 -4.43 3.56
C ARG A 45 -17.90 -3.09 2.91
N GLY A 46 -16.70 -2.93 2.34
CA GLY A 46 -16.31 -1.68 1.68
C GLY A 46 -16.21 -0.52 2.66
N MET A 47 -15.29 -0.61 3.62
CA MET A 47 -15.12 0.41 4.65
C MET A 47 -14.16 1.52 4.19
N LEU A 48 -14.55 2.79 4.35
CA LEU A 48 -13.67 3.94 4.16
C LEU A 48 -13.15 4.44 5.50
N SER A 49 -11.84 4.63 5.63
CA SER A 49 -11.25 5.18 6.87
C SER A 49 -9.97 5.96 6.61
N TRP A 50 -9.74 6.98 7.43
CA TRP A 50 -8.52 7.78 7.41
C TRP A 50 -7.43 7.15 8.26
N HIS A 51 -6.20 7.12 7.74
CA HIS A 51 -5.02 6.53 8.39
C HIS A 51 -3.82 7.45 8.24
N ALA A 52 -2.99 7.53 9.26
CA ALA A 52 -1.69 8.19 9.17
C ALA A 52 -0.70 7.33 8.36
N ARG A 53 0.35 7.97 7.83
CA ARG A 53 1.42 7.27 7.09
C ARG A 53 2.01 6.10 7.88
N GLY A 54 2.23 6.27 9.19
CA GLY A 54 2.85 5.24 10.04
C GLY A 54 1.98 4.01 10.29
N GLU A 55 0.67 4.12 10.02
CA GLU A 55 -0.31 3.04 10.15
C GLU A 55 -0.45 2.21 8.87
N LEU A 56 0.11 2.68 7.75
CA LEU A 56 0.00 2.04 6.45
C LEU A 56 1.34 1.47 5.97
N THR A 57 1.29 0.26 5.45
CA THR A 57 2.39 -0.39 4.74
C THR A 57 2.03 -0.50 3.27
N VAL A 58 2.83 0.11 2.39
CA VAL A 58 2.73 -0.11 0.94
C VAL A 58 3.56 -1.36 0.62
N PRO A 59 2.95 -2.53 0.34
CA PRO A 59 3.72 -3.69 -0.09
C PRO A 59 4.50 -3.32 -1.36
N ARG A 60 5.81 -3.57 -1.33
CA ARG A 60 6.64 -3.45 -2.53
C ARG A 60 6.25 -4.59 -3.45
N LEU A 61 5.48 -4.29 -4.49
CA LEU A 61 5.36 -5.20 -5.61
C LEU A 61 6.69 -5.15 -6.34
N ASP A 62 7.54 -6.13 -6.08
CA ASP A 62 8.80 -6.32 -6.79
C ASP A 62 8.43 -6.74 -8.22
N TYR A 63 8.24 -5.77 -9.11
CA TYR A 63 8.21 -6.01 -10.55
C TYR A 63 9.65 -6.18 -11.06
N ASP A 64 10.44 -7.06 -10.44
CA ASP A 64 11.66 -7.56 -11.09
C ASP A 64 11.24 -8.67 -12.07
N SER A 65 10.93 -8.22 -13.28
CA SER A 65 11.34 -8.87 -14.52
C SER A 65 11.20 -10.40 -14.60
N ALA A 66 9.99 -10.93 -14.43
CA ALA A 66 9.62 -12.21 -15.06
C ALA A 66 9.40 -12.01 -16.57
N ARG A 67 10.45 -11.62 -17.32
CA ARG A 67 10.49 -11.70 -18.78
C ARG A 67 11.85 -12.22 -19.23
N GLY A 68 11.87 -13.52 -19.51
CA GLY A 68 12.68 -14.09 -20.58
C GLY A 68 14.07 -14.56 -20.20
N SER A 69 14.15 -15.72 -19.54
CA SER A 69 15.23 -16.67 -19.85
C SER A 69 14.98 -17.23 -21.25
N HIS A 70 15.58 -16.63 -22.29
CA HIS A 70 15.83 -17.29 -23.58
C HIS A 70 16.84 -16.46 -24.39
N ASP A 71 18.11 -16.84 -24.30
CA ASP A 71 18.99 -17.22 -25.43
C ASP A 71 20.35 -17.63 -24.86
#